data_AF-A0A950IGF3-F1
#
_entry.id   AF-A0A950IGF3-F1
#
_cell.length_a   1.000
_cell.length_b   1.000
_cell.length_c   1.000
_cell.angle_alpha   90.00
_cell.angle_beta   90.00
_cell.angle_gamma   90.00
#
_symmetry.space_group_name_H-M   'P 1'
#
loop_
_entity.id
_entity.type
_entity.pdbx_description
1 polymer ?
#
loop_
_entity_poly.entity_id
_entity_poly.type
_entity_poly.pdbx_seq_one_letter_code
_entity_poly.pdbx_strand_id
1 'polypeptide(L)'
;MLRGLRHPHVLRKESAMPALRRRYGTEDDGKALLAAVDAALAGDPALKEIVYRCDLRGEDTRSVANALHFSERQFHRYRSFAIEAVAAEVERALAHDQAPSPGSGLLDAISLFAPDRARALWSEHDGAADGIAALTLRVESGDVPTGDDVAAFTGAERFAAEVLRATALETAGRYAEAEALVAGLRASLAGEPPPERRAAALGLAAQWRLQARRRGRIDAFAEAIDAVVRAAGSDEALLVRAAIARAHLGVHRAIADWRERLTAAKRAVRGGAPVRTLRYATMVEGYLAYVHGDPDLALRHASIATLAGAIPAIALQSEALHARAALALGRGWTRPDWTRGVLPGVWFQAELDALGAFHALAAGDDTAARALAAQVRAHPAAPYAPSLIAYADAVEAALAGRSPAAVAAPDDLLVVVDLRTVSR
;
A
#
# COMPACT_ATOMS: atom_id res chain seq x y z
N MET A 1 15.55 -26.30 16.37
CA MET A 1 16.00 -26.60 15.00
C MET A 1 17.16 -27.60 14.86
N LEU A 2 18.46 -27.28 15.08
CA LEU A 2 19.59 -28.19 14.73
C LEU A 2 19.53 -29.59 15.37
N ARG A 3 19.18 -29.66 16.66
CA ARG A 3 18.97 -30.95 17.35
C ARG A 3 17.81 -31.77 16.77
N GLY A 4 16.90 -31.12 16.05
CA GLY A 4 15.80 -31.75 15.33
C GLY A 4 16.26 -32.62 14.17
N LEU A 5 17.51 -32.51 13.68
CA LEU A 5 18.05 -33.44 12.67
C LEU A 5 18.08 -34.90 13.14
N ARG A 6 18.12 -35.14 14.45
CA ARG A 6 17.99 -36.48 15.03
C ARG A 6 16.54 -36.95 15.16
N HIS A 7 15.59 -36.03 15.00
CA HIS A 7 14.17 -36.24 15.22
C HIS A 7 13.37 -35.58 14.08
N PRO A 8 13.33 -36.20 12.88
CA PRO A 8 12.74 -35.60 11.68
C PRO A 8 11.28 -35.12 11.86
N HIS A 9 10.52 -35.79 12.72
CA HIS A 9 9.15 -35.41 13.06
C HIS A 9 9.04 -34.06 13.80
N VAL A 10 10.12 -33.62 14.48
CA VAL A 10 10.21 -32.30 15.13
C VAL A 10 10.51 -31.23 14.09
N LEU A 11 11.37 -31.52 13.10
CA LEU A 11 11.68 -30.57 12.03
C LEU A 11 10.45 -30.21 11.21
N ARG A 12 9.57 -31.17 10.92
CA ARG A 12 8.30 -30.93 10.21
C ARG A 12 7.41 -29.85 10.84
N LYS A 13 7.56 -29.59 12.13
CA LYS A 13 6.77 -28.59 12.88
C LYS A 13 7.46 -27.22 12.97
N GLU A 14 8.71 -27.11 12.54
CA GLU A 14 9.48 -25.87 12.56
C GLU A 14 9.03 -24.99 11.38
N SER A 15 8.59 -23.76 11.66
CA SER A 15 8.03 -22.83 10.67
C SER A 15 9.01 -22.49 9.53
N ALA A 16 10.30 -22.67 9.74
CA ALA A 16 11.34 -22.36 8.75
C ALA A 16 11.58 -23.44 7.70
N MET A 17 11.11 -24.68 7.90
CA MET A 17 11.41 -25.79 6.97
C MET A 17 10.88 -25.61 5.55
N PRO A 18 9.65 -25.10 5.32
CA PRO A 18 9.15 -24.85 3.97
C PRO A 18 10.08 -23.92 3.15
N ALA A 19 10.59 -22.86 3.77
CA ALA A 19 11.51 -21.91 3.14
C ALA A 19 12.86 -22.57 2.80
N LEU A 20 13.42 -23.34 3.73
CA LEU A 20 14.69 -24.05 3.50
C LEU A 20 14.56 -25.10 2.38
N ARG A 21 13.47 -25.87 2.36
CA ARG A 21 13.19 -26.85 1.30
C ARG A 21 13.16 -26.22 -0.08
N ARG A 22 12.48 -25.07 -0.22
CA ARG A 22 12.44 -24.30 -1.46
C ARG A 22 13.82 -23.79 -1.86
N ARG A 23 14.56 -23.17 -0.93
CA ARG A 23 15.89 -22.61 -1.20
C ARG A 23 16.90 -23.66 -1.68
N TYR A 24 16.87 -24.85 -1.10
CA TYR A 24 17.83 -25.92 -1.40
C TYR A 24 17.29 -27.01 -2.33
N GLY A 25 16.08 -26.83 -2.89
CA GLY A 25 15.51 -27.73 -3.89
C GLY A 25 15.32 -29.17 -3.40
N THR A 26 14.85 -29.36 -2.17
CA THR A 26 14.66 -30.68 -1.56
C THR A 26 13.34 -30.77 -0.80
N GLU A 27 12.66 -31.91 -0.89
CA GLU A 27 11.42 -32.19 -0.14
C GLU A 27 11.69 -32.73 1.28
N ASP A 28 12.91 -33.19 1.53
CA ASP A 28 13.34 -33.73 2.81
C ASP A 28 13.84 -32.60 3.74
N ASP A 29 13.17 -32.43 4.89
CA ASP A 29 13.48 -31.39 5.89
C ASP A 29 14.90 -31.54 6.46
N GLY A 30 15.38 -32.78 6.59
CA GLY A 30 16.73 -33.06 7.09
C GLY A 30 17.80 -32.65 6.09
N LYS A 31 17.60 -32.99 4.80
CA LYS A 31 18.48 -32.53 3.71
C LYS A 31 18.47 -31.01 3.57
N ALA A 32 17.31 -30.37 3.71
CA ALA A 32 17.18 -28.92 3.62
C ALA A 32 18.00 -28.21 4.71
N LEU A 33 17.88 -28.67 5.96
CA LEU A 33 18.61 -28.10 7.07
C LEU A 33 20.12 -28.41 7.01
N LEU A 34 20.51 -29.61 6.55
CA LEU A 34 21.92 -29.94 6.31
C LEU A 34 22.53 -29.03 5.23
N ALA A 35 21.84 -28.83 4.12
CA ALA A 35 22.29 -27.93 3.05
C ALA A 35 22.44 -26.48 3.56
N ALA A 36 21.57 -26.04 4.48
CA ALA A 36 21.69 -24.74 5.14
C ALA A 36 22.94 -24.64 6.03
N VAL A 37 23.24 -25.68 6.81
CA VAL A 37 24.48 -25.75 7.61
C VAL A 37 25.72 -25.74 6.71
N ASP A 38 25.68 -26.52 5.63
CA ASP A 38 26.77 -26.59 4.66
C ASP A 38 27.03 -25.24 3.98
N ALA A 39 25.97 -24.54 3.59
CA ALA A 39 26.07 -23.21 3.01
C ALA A 39 26.59 -22.17 4.00
N ALA A 40 26.09 -22.19 5.24
CA ALA A 40 26.48 -21.24 6.28
C ALA A 40 27.96 -21.36 6.67
N LEU A 41 28.52 -22.58 6.61
CA LEU A 41 29.86 -22.89 7.12
C LEU A 41 30.85 -23.31 6.03
N ALA A 42 30.55 -23.02 4.76
CA ALA A 42 31.35 -23.43 3.62
C ALA A 42 32.82 -22.94 3.69
N GLY A 43 33.04 -21.75 4.26
CA GLY A 43 34.36 -21.14 4.41
C GLY A 43 35.14 -21.57 5.67
N ASP A 44 34.50 -22.25 6.62
CA ASP A 44 35.05 -22.50 7.95
C ASP A 44 34.94 -23.98 8.37
N PRO A 45 35.85 -24.85 7.90
CA PRO A 45 35.79 -26.29 8.16
C PRO A 45 35.78 -26.66 9.64
N ALA A 46 36.46 -25.87 10.49
CA ALA A 46 36.49 -26.09 11.93
C ALA A 46 35.11 -25.84 12.58
N LEU A 47 34.39 -24.79 12.14
CA LEU A 47 33.04 -24.51 12.62
C LEU A 47 32.05 -25.58 12.18
N LYS A 48 32.19 -26.04 10.93
CA LYS A 48 31.41 -27.13 10.38
C LYS A 48 31.58 -28.40 11.22
N GLU A 49 32.81 -28.77 11.55
CA GLU A 49 33.09 -29.98 12.32
C GLU A 49 32.50 -29.92 13.75
N ILE A 50 32.54 -28.75 14.39
CA ILE A 50 31.90 -28.53 15.70
C ILE A 50 30.40 -28.82 15.63
N VAL A 51 29.69 -28.23 14.65
CA VAL A 51 28.24 -28.41 14.49
C VAL A 51 27.90 -29.85 14.15
N TYR A 52 28.64 -30.48 13.22
CA TYR A 52 28.40 -31.87 12.83
C TYR A 52 28.55 -32.84 14.00
N ARG A 53 29.65 -32.75 14.76
CA ARG A 53 29.93 -33.71 15.82
C ARG A 53 29.05 -33.48 17.05
N CYS A 54 28.91 -32.24 17.53
CA CYS A 54 28.12 -31.98 18.74
C CYS A 54 26.63 -31.86 18.47
N ASP A 55 26.23 -31.01 17.52
CA ASP A 55 24.83 -30.66 17.31
C ASP A 55 24.10 -31.69 16.43
N LEU A 56 24.80 -32.34 15.48
CA LEU A 56 24.18 -33.37 14.62
C LEU A 56 24.38 -34.80 15.14
N ARG A 57 25.58 -35.18 15.58
CA ARG A 57 25.88 -36.56 16.05
C ARG A 57 25.75 -36.76 17.55
N GLY A 58 25.93 -35.72 18.35
CA GLY A 58 25.67 -35.76 19.79
C GLY A 58 26.89 -36.10 20.61
N GLU A 59 28.06 -35.94 20.01
CA GLU A 59 29.31 -36.18 20.68
C GLU A 59 29.52 -35.16 21.80
N ASP A 60 30.16 -35.64 22.87
CA ASP A 60 30.47 -34.83 24.04
C ASP A 60 31.39 -33.66 23.67
N THR A 61 31.09 -32.49 24.23
CA THR A 61 31.79 -31.23 23.95
C THR A 61 33.28 -31.31 24.28
N ARG A 62 33.66 -31.96 25.40
CA ARG A 62 35.06 -32.08 25.81
C ARG A 62 35.84 -33.00 24.87
N SER A 63 35.21 -34.08 24.41
CA SER A 63 35.78 -34.99 23.41
C SER A 63 36.06 -34.27 22.08
N VAL A 64 35.10 -33.52 21.57
CA VAL A 64 35.26 -32.80 20.29
C VAL A 64 36.27 -31.63 20.41
N ALA A 65 36.26 -30.89 21.53
CA ALA A 65 37.24 -29.83 21.78
C ALA A 65 38.68 -30.35 21.77
N ASN A 66 38.93 -31.49 22.45
CA ASN A 66 40.22 -32.15 22.46
C ASN A 66 40.65 -32.61 21.06
N ALA A 67 39.73 -33.20 20.29
CA ALA A 67 40.00 -33.67 18.93
C ALA A 67 40.30 -32.53 17.94
N LEU A 68 39.78 -31.33 18.19
CA LEU A 68 40.06 -30.13 17.39
C LEU A 68 41.23 -29.29 17.95
N HIS A 69 41.91 -29.77 18.99
CA HIS A 69 42.98 -29.06 19.69
C HIS A 69 42.58 -27.67 20.19
N PHE A 70 41.33 -27.51 20.62
CA PHE A 70 40.82 -26.27 21.20
C PHE A 70 40.77 -26.36 22.72
N SER A 71 41.09 -25.26 23.39
CA SER A 71 40.67 -25.10 24.79
C SER A 71 39.14 -25.06 24.87
N GLU A 72 38.58 -25.48 26.01
CA GLU A 72 37.12 -25.46 26.24
C GLU A 72 36.50 -24.07 25.97
N ARG A 73 37.18 -23.00 26.40
CA ARG A 73 36.77 -21.62 26.14
C ARG A 73 36.76 -21.28 24.64
N GLN A 74 37.79 -21.68 23.89
CA GLN A 74 37.85 -21.46 22.44
C GLN A 74 36.75 -22.25 21.74
N PHE A 75 36.56 -23.51 22.11
CA PHE A 75 35.52 -24.37 21.54
C PHE A 75 34.14 -23.73 21.68
N HIS A 76 33.76 -23.29 22.88
CA HIS A 76 32.47 -22.63 23.09
C HIS A 76 32.31 -21.36 22.26
N ARG A 77 33.37 -20.55 22.15
CA ARG A 77 33.35 -19.34 21.32
C ARG A 77 33.12 -19.67 19.84
N TYR A 78 33.85 -20.65 19.29
CA TYR A 78 33.68 -21.08 17.91
C TYR A 78 32.30 -21.71 17.68
N ARG A 79 31.79 -22.50 18.63
CA ARG A 79 30.43 -23.05 18.55
C ARG A 79 29.36 -21.97 18.50
N SER A 80 29.49 -20.90 19.30
CA SER A 80 28.58 -19.76 19.23
C SER A 80 28.60 -19.10 17.85
N PHE A 81 29.79 -18.84 17.30
CA PHE A 81 29.91 -18.28 15.94
C PHE A 81 29.30 -19.18 14.86
N ALA A 82 29.47 -20.50 14.98
CA ALA A 82 28.86 -21.44 14.05
C ALA A 82 27.33 -21.42 14.12
N ILE A 83 26.76 -21.34 15.33
CA ILE A 83 25.30 -21.24 15.52
C ILE A 83 24.77 -19.92 14.96
N GLU A 84 25.45 -18.80 15.20
CA GLU A 84 25.09 -17.49 14.65
C GLU A 84 25.12 -17.49 13.12
N ALA A 85 26.15 -18.07 12.50
CA ALA A 85 26.25 -18.18 11.05
C ALA A 85 25.11 -19.02 10.44
N VAL A 86 24.76 -20.15 11.08
CA VAL A 86 23.63 -20.98 10.67
C VAL A 86 22.30 -20.24 10.84
N ALA A 87 22.10 -19.53 11.95
CA ALA A 87 20.90 -18.72 12.17
C ALA A 87 20.77 -17.64 11.07
N ALA A 88 21.86 -16.95 10.74
CA ALA A 88 21.87 -15.94 9.68
C ALA A 88 21.59 -16.52 8.28
N GLU A 89 22.02 -17.75 7.97
CA GLU A 89 21.63 -18.42 6.72
C GLU A 89 20.14 -18.77 6.69
N VAL A 90 19.59 -19.22 7.82
CA VAL A 90 18.17 -19.55 7.94
C VAL A 90 17.32 -18.29 7.80
N GLU A 91 17.72 -17.19 8.44
CA GLU A 91 17.09 -15.88 8.26
C GLU A 91 17.17 -15.40 6.81
N ARG A 92 18.32 -15.56 6.14
CA ARG A 92 18.46 -15.26 4.70
C ARG A 92 17.54 -16.13 3.84
N ALA A 93 17.37 -17.40 4.19
CA ALA A 93 16.44 -18.28 3.49
C ALA A 93 14.99 -17.83 3.66
N LEU A 94 14.61 -17.42 4.88
CA LEU A 94 13.28 -16.87 5.18
C LEU A 94 13.04 -15.55 4.45
N ALA A 95 14.05 -14.66 4.42
CA ALA A 95 13.97 -13.41 3.67
C ALA A 95 13.86 -13.63 2.15
N HIS A 96 14.54 -14.66 1.62
CA HIS A 96 14.46 -15.01 0.20
C HIS A 96 13.12 -15.63 -0.19
N ASP A 97 12.48 -16.31 0.74
CA ASP A 97 11.15 -16.89 0.56
C ASP A 97 10.02 -15.85 0.70
N GLN A 98 10.30 -14.76 1.42
CA GLN A 98 9.50 -13.54 1.41
C GLN A 98 9.81 -12.63 0.23
N ALA A 99 10.88 -12.89 -0.53
CA ALA A 99 11.13 -12.17 -1.76
C ALA A 99 10.09 -12.65 -2.78
N PRO A 100 9.33 -11.75 -3.43
CA PRO A 100 8.38 -12.13 -4.45
C PRO A 100 9.10 -13.01 -5.48
N SER A 101 8.52 -14.16 -5.81
CA SER A 101 9.00 -14.99 -6.91
C SER A 101 9.25 -14.09 -8.14
N PRO A 102 10.26 -14.36 -8.98
CA PRO A 102 10.52 -13.54 -10.17
C PRO A 102 9.27 -13.36 -11.05
N GLY A 103 8.38 -14.36 -11.06
CA GLY A 103 7.07 -14.31 -11.71
C GLY A 103 6.07 -13.38 -11.00
N SER A 104 6.00 -13.35 -9.67
CA SER A 104 5.08 -12.47 -8.94
C SER A 104 5.48 -11.00 -9.03
N GLY A 105 6.78 -10.68 -9.04
CA GLY A 105 7.24 -9.30 -9.28
C GLY A 105 6.89 -8.78 -10.68
N LEU A 106 6.93 -9.67 -11.68
CA LEU A 106 6.47 -9.36 -13.04
C LEU A 106 4.95 -9.26 -13.13
N LEU A 107 4.21 -10.14 -12.46
CA LEU A 107 2.75 -10.10 -12.41
C LEU A 107 2.23 -8.84 -11.69
N ASP A 108 2.86 -8.46 -10.58
CA ASP A 108 2.61 -7.18 -9.90
C ASP A 108 2.92 -6.01 -10.83
N ALA A 109 4.01 -6.08 -11.60
CA ALA A 109 4.33 -5.05 -12.57
C ALA A 109 3.28 -4.99 -13.69
N ILE A 110 2.84 -6.13 -14.24
CA ILE A 110 1.84 -6.20 -15.31
C ILE A 110 0.47 -5.76 -14.79
N SER A 111 0.07 -6.11 -13.56
CA SER A 111 -1.23 -5.75 -13.02
C SER A 111 -1.43 -4.23 -12.92
N LEU A 112 -0.33 -3.48 -12.76
CA LEU A 112 -0.36 -2.01 -12.79
C LEU A 112 -0.77 -1.42 -14.15
N PHE A 113 -0.51 -2.11 -15.27
CA PHE A 113 -0.76 -1.59 -16.62
C PHE A 113 -1.87 -2.32 -17.36
N ALA A 114 -2.04 -3.62 -17.10
CA ALA A 114 -2.95 -4.50 -17.81
C ALA A 114 -3.47 -5.58 -16.85
N PRO A 115 -4.37 -5.23 -15.91
CA PRO A 115 -4.88 -6.16 -14.90
C PRO A 115 -5.56 -7.39 -15.53
N ASP A 116 -6.31 -7.22 -16.62
CA ASP A 116 -6.91 -8.34 -17.37
C ASP A 116 -5.85 -9.30 -17.93
N ARG A 117 -4.72 -8.75 -18.41
CA ARG A 117 -3.61 -9.55 -18.94
C ARG A 117 -2.85 -10.25 -17.81
N ALA A 118 -2.63 -9.57 -16.68
CA ALA A 118 -2.05 -10.18 -15.50
C ALA A 118 -2.93 -11.35 -15.00
N ARG A 119 -4.25 -11.16 -14.99
CA ARG A 119 -5.23 -12.20 -14.66
C ARG A 119 -5.16 -13.38 -15.61
N ALA A 120 -5.12 -13.14 -16.93
CA ALA A 120 -4.99 -14.21 -17.92
C ALA A 120 -3.70 -15.03 -17.72
N LEU A 121 -2.56 -14.35 -17.56
CA LEU A 121 -1.27 -14.99 -17.29
C LEU A 121 -1.27 -15.77 -15.96
N TRP A 122 -1.93 -15.25 -14.93
CA TRP A 122 -2.09 -15.93 -13.64
C TRP A 122 -2.89 -17.23 -13.77
N SER A 123 -3.99 -17.21 -14.53
CA SER A 123 -4.83 -18.38 -14.78
C SER A 123 -4.11 -19.47 -15.61
N GLU A 124 -3.19 -19.09 -16.49
CA GLU A 124 -2.41 -20.02 -17.33
C GLU A 124 -1.28 -20.75 -16.58
N HIS A 125 -0.82 -20.25 -15.43
CA HIS A 125 0.35 -20.77 -14.71
C HIS A 125 0.00 -21.59 -13.45
N ASP A 126 -1.20 -22.17 -13.41
CA ASP A 126 -1.67 -22.96 -12.27
C ASP A 126 -1.59 -22.18 -10.93
N GLY A 127 -1.78 -20.85 -10.99
CA GLY A 127 -1.75 -19.91 -9.87
C GLY A 127 -2.87 -20.12 -8.83
N ALA A 128 -3.53 -21.28 -8.84
CA ALA A 128 -4.57 -21.68 -7.90
C ALA A 128 -4.07 -21.80 -6.45
N ALA A 129 -2.75 -21.82 -6.23
CA ALA A 129 -2.17 -21.95 -4.89
C ALA A 129 -2.28 -20.69 -4.01
N ASP A 130 -2.45 -19.49 -4.58
CA ASP A 130 -2.65 -18.24 -3.82
C ASP A 130 -3.98 -17.59 -4.18
N GLY A 131 -5.02 -17.96 -3.43
CA GLY A 131 -6.38 -17.45 -3.64
C GLY A 131 -6.52 -15.94 -3.40
N ILE A 132 -5.68 -15.33 -2.56
CA ILE A 132 -5.73 -13.89 -2.29
C ILE A 132 -5.14 -13.10 -3.46
N ALA A 133 -4.05 -13.57 -4.05
CA ALA A 133 -3.49 -12.95 -5.25
C ALA A 133 -4.49 -13.00 -6.42
N ALA A 134 -5.14 -14.16 -6.63
CA ALA A 134 -6.18 -14.30 -7.64
C ALA A 134 -7.38 -13.35 -7.40
N LEU A 135 -7.83 -13.23 -6.16
CA LEU A 135 -8.91 -12.30 -5.79
C LEU A 135 -8.51 -10.84 -6.00
N THR A 136 -7.25 -10.49 -5.69
CA THR A 136 -6.70 -9.15 -5.89
C THR A 136 -6.72 -8.78 -7.38
N LEU A 137 -6.24 -9.67 -8.26
CA LEU A 137 -6.27 -9.43 -9.71
C LEU A 137 -7.71 -9.29 -10.25
N ARG A 138 -8.67 -10.06 -9.73
CA ARG A 138 -10.10 -9.89 -10.05
C ARG A 138 -10.58 -8.48 -9.69
N VAL A 139 -10.30 -8.04 -8.46
CA VAL A 139 -10.70 -6.70 -7.97
C VAL A 139 -10.01 -5.59 -8.76
N GLU A 140 -8.72 -5.72 -9.07
CA GLU A 140 -7.97 -4.77 -9.90
C GLU A 140 -8.50 -4.70 -11.35
N SER A 141 -9.14 -5.77 -11.83
CA SER A 141 -9.85 -5.83 -13.12
C SER A 141 -11.28 -5.28 -13.04
N GLY A 142 -11.71 -4.77 -11.88
CA GLY A 142 -13.04 -4.18 -11.68
C GLY A 142 -14.14 -5.14 -11.22
N ASP A 143 -13.80 -6.40 -10.92
CA ASP A 143 -14.76 -7.34 -10.34
C ASP A 143 -15.14 -6.95 -8.90
N VAL A 144 -16.37 -7.25 -8.48
CA VAL A 144 -16.88 -6.99 -7.12
C VAL A 144 -17.20 -8.31 -6.44
N PRO A 145 -16.29 -8.86 -5.61
CA PRO A 145 -16.50 -10.14 -4.95
C PRO A 145 -17.76 -10.15 -4.09
N THR A 146 -18.50 -11.26 -4.19
CA THR A 146 -19.69 -11.53 -3.36
C THR A 146 -19.28 -12.02 -1.98
N GLY A 147 -20.25 -12.12 -1.06
CA GLY A 147 -20.00 -12.75 0.25
C GLY A 147 -19.60 -14.23 0.11
N ASP A 148 -20.13 -14.92 -0.90
CA ASP A 148 -19.83 -16.33 -1.16
C ASP A 148 -18.41 -16.53 -1.70
N ASP A 149 -17.93 -15.62 -2.57
CA ASP A 149 -16.53 -15.60 -3.01
C ASP A 149 -15.57 -15.53 -1.81
N VAL A 150 -15.92 -14.72 -0.80
CA VAL A 150 -15.08 -14.51 0.39
C VAL A 150 -15.25 -15.63 1.43
N ALA A 151 -16.38 -16.33 1.44
CA ALA A 151 -16.65 -17.43 2.36
C ALA A 151 -15.73 -18.65 2.16
N ALA A 152 -15.13 -18.79 0.98
CA ALA A 152 -14.16 -19.83 0.67
C ALA A 152 -12.83 -19.67 1.45
N PHE A 153 -12.52 -18.47 1.94
CA PHE A 153 -11.30 -18.18 2.70
C PHE A 153 -11.51 -18.37 4.20
N THR A 154 -10.41 -18.60 4.93
CA THR A 154 -10.45 -18.75 6.40
C THR A 154 -9.43 -17.85 7.10
N GLY A 155 -9.59 -17.64 8.41
CA GLY A 155 -8.59 -16.96 9.25
C GLY A 155 -8.16 -15.58 8.76
N ALA A 156 -6.85 -15.40 8.56
CA ALA A 156 -6.26 -14.13 8.10
C ALA A 156 -6.54 -13.86 6.61
N GLU A 157 -6.63 -14.90 5.78
CA GLU A 157 -6.98 -14.76 4.36
C GLU A 157 -8.41 -14.26 4.20
N ARG A 158 -9.37 -14.80 4.98
CA ARG A 158 -10.75 -14.29 4.94
C ARG A 158 -10.81 -12.81 5.28
N PHE A 159 -10.03 -12.37 6.26
CA PHE A 159 -9.94 -10.96 6.61
C PHE A 159 -9.37 -10.12 5.46
N ALA A 160 -8.30 -10.58 4.81
CA ALA A 160 -7.75 -9.91 3.62
C ALA A 160 -8.73 -9.85 2.46
N ALA A 161 -9.48 -10.94 2.21
CA ALA A 161 -10.50 -11.01 1.17
C ALA A 161 -11.68 -10.05 1.42
N GLU A 162 -12.15 -9.91 2.67
CA GLU A 162 -13.18 -8.90 3.00
C GLU A 162 -12.66 -7.46 2.82
N VAL A 163 -11.38 -7.20 3.11
CA VAL A 163 -10.75 -5.89 2.84
C VAL A 163 -10.73 -5.60 1.33
N LEU A 164 -10.35 -6.57 0.50
CA LEU A 164 -10.37 -6.45 -0.96
C LEU A 164 -11.80 -6.20 -1.48
N ARG A 165 -12.79 -6.93 -0.94
CA ARG A 165 -14.20 -6.72 -1.25
C ARG A 165 -14.67 -5.31 -0.89
N ALA A 166 -14.27 -4.78 0.26
CA ALA A 166 -14.58 -3.40 0.65
C ALA A 166 -14.00 -2.38 -0.35
N THR A 167 -12.77 -2.59 -0.81
CA THR A 167 -12.15 -1.75 -1.86
C THR A 167 -12.90 -1.86 -3.20
N ALA A 168 -13.33 -3.07 -3.58
CA ALA A 168 -14.10 -3.28 -4.80
C ALA A 168 -15.47 -2.58 -4.76
N LEU A 169 -16.18 -2.68 -3.63
CA LEU A 169 -17.46 -2.01 -3.40
C LEU A 169 -17.32 -0.48 -3.52
N GLU A 170 -16.29 0.11 -2.90
CA GLU A 170 -16.02 1.55 -3.03
C GLU A 170 -15.72 1.95 -4.47
N THR A 171 -14.93 1.13 -5.18
CA THR A 171 -14.53 1.38 -6.57
C THR A 171 -15.72 1.32 -7.53
N ALA A 172 -16.67 0.42 -7.25
CA ALA A 172 -17.92 0.27 -7.98
C ALA A 172 -19.00 1.31 -7.58
N GLY A 173 -18.71 2.22 -6.65
CA GLY A 173 -19.66 3.23 -6.18
C GLY A 173 -20.72 2.71 -5.20
N ARG A 174 -20.57 1.50 -4.65
CA ARG A 174 -21.43 0.90 -3.62
C ARG A 174 -21.02 1.37 -2.21
N TYR A 175 -21.02 2.68 -2.02
CA TYR A 175 -20.42 3.37 -0.86
C TYR A 175 -21.00 2.95 0.49
N ALA A 176 -22.31 2.83 0.61
CA ALA A 176 -22.96 2.46 1.87
C ALA A 176 -22.54 1.05 2.33
N GLU A 177 -22.47 0.10 1.40
CA GLU A 177 -22.04 -1.27 1.68
C GLU A 177 -20.55 -1.33 2.04
N ALA A 178 -19.71 -0.59 1.30
CA ALA A 178 -18.28 -0.51 1.59
C ALA A 178 -18.02 0.07 3.00
N GLU A 179 -18.72 1.13 3.40
CA GLU A 179 -18.59 1.73 4.73
C GLU A 179 -19.07 0.80 5.84
N ALA A 180 -20.19 0.11 5.65
CA ALA A 180 -20.71 -0.86 6.62
C ALA A 180 -19.71 -2.03 6.82
N LEU A 181 -19.14 -2.54 5.74
CA LEU A 181 -18.13 -3.61 5.79
C LEU A 181 -16.84 -3.14 6.48
N VAL A 182 -16.34 -1.95 6.13
CA VAL A 182 -15.15 -1.35 6.79
C VAL A 182 -15.39 -1.16 8.29
N ALA A 183 -16.56 -0.69 8.70
CA ALA A 183 -16.89 -0.54 10.11
C ALA A 183 -16.87 -1.88 10.86
N GLY A 184 -17.46 -2.93 10.29
CA GLY A 184 -17.43 -4.28 10.85
C GLY A 184 -16.02 -4.85 10.97
N LEU A 185 -15.20 -4.71 9.92
CA LEU A 185 -13.82 -5.17 9.92
C LEU A 185 -12.97 -4.43 10.95
N ARG A 186 -13.16 -3.10 11.09
CA ARG A 186 -12.47 -2.30 12.11
C ARG A 186 -12.81 -2.75 13.52
N ALA A 187 -14.08 -3.02 13.80
CA ALA A 187 -14.51 -3.54 15.10
C ALA A 187 -13.84 -4.89 15.44
N SER A 188 -13.56 -5.72 14.42
CA SER A 188 -12.89 -7.00 14.60
C SER A 188 -11.37 -6.92 14.88
N LEU A 189 -10.74 -5.76 14.65
CA LEU A 189 -9.30 -5.53 14.85
C LEU A 189 -8.96 -4.89 16.21
N ALA A 190 -9.82 -4.97 17.23
CA ALA A 190 -9.60 -4.31 18.52
C ALA A 190 -8.19 -4.59 19.08
N GLY A 191 -7.30 -3.59 19.05
CA GLY A 191 -5.90 -3.69 19.50
C GLY A 191 -4.86 -3.61 18.37
N GLU A 192 -3.67 -4.16 18.62
CA GLU A 192 -2.62 -4.30 17.62
C GLU A 192 -2.92 -5.51 16.72
N PRO A 193 -2.91 -5.36 15.39
CA PRO A 193 -3.15 -6.49 14.51
C PRO A 193 -2.02 -7.53 14.63
N PRO A 194 -2.35 -8.84 14.70
CA PRO A 194 -1.33 -9.88 14.72
C PRO A 194 -0.53 -9.86 13.41
N PRO A 195 0.73 -10.35 13.39
CA PRO A 195 1.63 -10.23 12.25
C PRO A 195 1.02 -10.65 10.91
N GLU A 196 0.28 -11.76 10.87
CA GLU A 196 -0.37 -12.31 9.69
C GLU A 196 -1.52 -11.45 9.13
N ARG A 197 -2.04 -10.49 9.91
CA ARG A 197 -3.10 -9.56 9.47
C ARG A 197 -2.60 -8.15 9.21
N ARG A 198 -1.32 -7.83 9.48
CA ARG A 198 -0.79 -6.45 9.39
C ARG A 198 -0.97 -5.83 8.00
N ALA A 199 -0.67 -6.57 6.93
CA ALA A 199 -0.83 -6.07 5.56
C ALA A 199 -2.30 -5.76 5.24
N ALA A 200 -3.22 -6.66 5.58
CA ALA A 200 -4.66 -6.47 5.38
C ALA A 200 -5.22 -5.34 6.27
N ALA A 201 -4.75 -5.22 7.52
CA ALA A 201 -5.11 -4.13 8.43
C ALA A 201 -4.64 -2.77 7.89
N LEU A 202 -3.47 -2.71 7.27
CA LEU A 202 -2.98 -1.51 6.59
C LEU A 202 -3.85 -1.18 5.37
N GLY A 203 -4.27 -2.18 4.59
CA GLY A 203 -5.24 -2.01 3.50
C GLY A 203 -6.59 -1.46 3.99
N LEU A 204 -7.12 -2.02 5.07
CA LEU A 204 -8.36 -1.54 5.71
C LEU A 204 -8.23 -0.09 6.19
N ALA A 205 -7.11 0.25 6.84
CA ALA A 205 -6.86 1.60 7.31
C ALA A 205 -6.71 2.59 6.14
N ALA A 206 -6.08 2.17 5.03
CA ALA A 206 -6.01 2.96 3.80
C ALA A 206 -7.41 3.20 3.19
N GLN A 207 -8.28 2.19 3.20
CA GLN A 207 -9.66 2.29 2.71
C GLN A 207 -10.50 3.23 3.58
N TRP A 208 -10.46 3.04 4.90
CA TRP A 208 -11.14 3.92 5.85
C TRP A 208 -10.68 5.37 5.71
N ARG A 209 -9.37 5.60 5.52
CA ARG A 209 -8.81 6.93 5.25
C ARG A 209 -9.43 7.57 4.01
N LEU A 210 -9.59 6.84 2.91
CA LEU A 210 -10.24 7.36 1.69
C LEU A 210 -11.72 7.70 1.92
N GLN A 211 -12.44 6.86 2.66
CA GLN A 211 -13.84 7.12 3.03
C GLN A 211 -13.97 8.37 3.91
N ALA A 212 -13.07 8.53 4.88
CA ALA A 212 -13.03 9.71 5.74
C ALA A 212 -12.76 11.00 4.94
N ARG A 213 -11.80 10.95 4.00
CA ARG A 213 -11.54 12.08 3.08
C ARG A 213 -12.77 12.41 2.24
N ARG A 214 -13.38 11.41 1.61
CA ARG A 214 -14.58 11.60 0.79
C ARG A 214 -15.68 12.30 1.59
N ARG A 215 -15.88 11.90 2.84
CA ARG A 215 -16.88 12.48 3.75
C ARG A 215 -16.49 13.85 4.34
N GLY A 216 -15.28 14.36 4.10
CA GLY A 216 -14.77 15.57 4.75
C GLY A 216 -14.54 15.42 6.26
N ARG A 217 -14.34 14.20 6.76
CA ARG A 217 -14.16 13.91 8.20
C ARG A 217 -12.68 13.84 8.53
N ILE A 218 -12.06 15.01 8.74
CA ILE A 218 -10.59 15.12 8.90
C ILE A 218 -10.08 14.40 10.17
N ASP A 219 -10.83 14.42 11.27
CA ASP A 219 -10.45 13.67 12.47
C ASP A 219 -10.47 12.16 12.23
N ALA A 220 -11.51 11.64 11.58
CA ALA A 220 -11.56 10.22 11.19
C ALA A 220 -10.45 9.86 10.19
N PHE A 221 -10.03 10.80 9.33
CA PHE A 221 -8.89 10.62 8.44
C PHE A 221 -7.58 10.52 9.22
N ALA A 222 -7.39 11.35 10.25
CA ALA A 222 -6.25 11.29 11.15
C ALA A 222 -6.21 9.98 11.95
N GLU A 223 -7.36 9.54 12.50
CA GLU A 223 -7.46 8.26 13.19
C GLU A 223 -7.12 7.07 12.28
N ALA A 224 -7.54 7.13 11.00
CA ALA A 224 -7.22 6.13 10.00
C ALA A 224 -5.70 6.09 9.70
N ILE A 225 -5.04 7.25 9.68
CA ILE A 225 -3.58 7.33 9.55
C ILE A 225 -2.88 6.71 10.76
N ASP A 226 -3.36 6.97 11.97
CA ASP A 226 -2.79 6.34 13.16
C ASP A 226 -2.99 4.81 13.14
N ALA A 227 -4.09 4.33 12.56
CA ALA A 227 -4.28 2.90 12.30
C ALA A 227 -3.29 2.34 11.26
N VAL A 228 -2.96 3.09 10.19
CA VAL A 228 -1.90 2.71 9.24
C VAL A 228 -0.56 2.60 9.95
N VAL A 229 -0.22 3.55 10.82
CA VAL A 229 1.04 3.54 11.60
C VAL A 229 1.09 2.32 12.53
N ARG A 230 0.01 2.04 13.27
CA ARG A 230 -0.05 0.85 14.13
C ARG A 230 0.07 -0.45 13.33
N ALA A 231 -0.61 -0.54 12.18
CA ALA A 231 -0.56 -1.73 11.32
C ALA A 231 0.81 -1.97 10.69
N ALA A 232 1.61 -0.92 10.47
CA ALA A 232 2.96 -1.06 9.93
C ALA A 232 3.92 -1.81 10.88
N GLY A 233 3.73 -1.70 12.20
CA GLY A 233 4.58 -2.36 13.18
C GLY A 233 6.07 -2.01 13.00
N SER A 234 6.92 -3.03 12.89
CA SER A 234 8.37 -2.90 12.66
C SER A 234 8.79 -3.11 11.20
N ASP A 235 7.84 -3.25 10.27
CA ASP A 235 8.14 -3.45 8.85
C ASP A 235 8.56 -2.12 8.20
N GLU A 236 9.81 -2.04 7.73
CA GLU A 236 10.38 -0.81 7.18
C GLU A 236 9.61 -0.28 5.95
N ALA A 237 9.17 -1.17 5.06
CA ALA A 237 8.42 -0.80 3.86
C ALA A 237 7.04 -0.25 4.22
N LEU A 238 6.38 -0.84 5.22
CA LEU A 238 5.09 -0.34 5.72
C LEU A 238 5.27 0.96 6.51
N LEU A 239 6.34 1.11 7.28
CA LEU A 239 6.67 2.33 8.02
C LEU A 239 6.87 3.53 7.09
N VAL A 240 7.54 3.32 5.96
CA VAL A 240 7.65 4.32 4.89
C VAL A 240 6.27 4.75 4.37
N ARG A 241 5.40 3.77 4.05
CA ARG A 241 4.04 4.07 3.59
C ARG A 241 3.23 4.82 4.64
N ALA A 242 3.37 4.44 5.91
CA ALA A 242 2.73 5.12 7.03
C ALA A 242 3.23 6.57 7.19
N ALA A 243 4.52 6.80 7.03
CA ALA A 243 5.10 8.15 7.07
C ALA A 243 4.57 9.05 5.95
N ILE A 244 4.47 8.53 4.71
CA ILE A 244 3.85 9.26 3.59
C ILE A 244 2.37 9.52 3.86
N ALA A 245 1.63 8.54 4.39
CA ALA A 245 0.22 8.72 4.76
C ALA A 245 0.05 9.80 5.84
N ARG A 246 0.96 9.87 6.81
CA ARG A 246 0.98 10.92 7.84
C ARG A 246 1.27 12.30 7.26
N ALA A 247 2.17 12.41 6.27
CA ALA A 247 2.38 13.65 5.54
C ALA A 247 1.12 14.08 4.76
N HIS A 248 0.32 13.13 4.25
CA HIS A 248 -0.96 13.43 3.57
C HIS A 248 -1.95 14.14 4.50
N LEU A 249 -1.94 13.90 5.82
CA LEU A 249 -2.77 14.68 6.75
C LEU A 249 -2.49 16.19 6.64
N GLY A 250 -1.26 16.57 6.30
CA GLY A 250 -0.82 17.94 6.06
C GLY A 250 -1.58 18.66 4.93
N VAL A 251 -2.20 17.91 4.02
CA VAL A 251 -3.02 18.46 2.92
C VAL A 251 -4.34 19.01 3.45
N HIS A 252 -4.90 18.36 4.47
CA HIS A 252 -6.23 18.67 5.00
C HIS A 252 -6.18 19.50 6.28
N ARG A 253 -5.05 19.45 7.00
CA ARG A 253 -4.81 20.18 8.25
C ARG A 253 -3.37 20.67 8.28
N ALA A 254 -3.15 21.88 8.81
CA ALA A 254 -1.80 22.40 8.95
C ALA A 254 -0.91 21.50 9.83
N ILE A 255 0.24 21.09 9.29
CA ILE A 255 1.27 20.32 9.99
C ILE A 255 2.62 21.01 9.71
N ALA A 256 3.34 21.44 10.76
CA ALA A 256 4.54 22.26 10.58
C ALA A 256 5.73 21.53 9.94
N ASP A 257 5.84 20.20 10.14
CA ASP A 257 7.01 19.40 9.81
C ASP A 257 6.81 18.43 8.63
N TRP A 258 5.78 18.65 7.79
CA TRP A 258 5.44 17.71 6.71
C TRP A 258 6.58 17.49 5.71
N ARG A 259 7.37 18.54 5.40
CA ARG A 259 8.50 18.47 4.45
C ARG A 259 9.60 17.56 4.96
N GLU A 260 9.97 17.71 6.23
CA GLU A 260 10.99 16.90 6.88
C GLU A 260 10.56 15.43 6.91
N ARG A 261 9.32 15.18 7.35
CA ARG A 261 8.76 13.82 7.40
C ARG A 261 8.71 13.15 6.03
N LEU A 262 8.25 13.86 5.00
CA LEU A 262 8.17 13.31 3.65
C LEU A 262 9.57 13.08 3.05
N THR A 263 10.52 13.98 3.31
CA THR A 263 11.91 13.82 2.88
C THR A 263 12.55 12.60 3.55
N ALA A 264 12.35 12.42 4.85
CA ALA A 264 12.84 11.26 5.59
C ALA A 264 12.25 9.96 5.04
N ALA A 265 10.93 9.92 4.81
CA ALA A 265 10.25 8.77 4.22
C ALA A 265 10.79 8.42 2.82
N LYS A 266 10.99 9.42 1.95
CA LYS A 266 11.59 9.24 0.62
C LYS A 266 13.06 8.80 0.65
N ARG A 267 13.82 9.20 1.67
CA ARG A 267 15.21 8.72 1.85
C ARG A 267 15.24 7.25 2.25
N ALA A 268 14.35 6.82 3.15
CA ALA A 268 14.21 5.41 3.54
C ALA A 268 13.78 4.51 2.37
N VAL A 269 13.11 5.05 1.35
CA VAL A 269 12.73 4.32 0.12
C VAL A 269 13.92 3.91 -0.76
N ARG A 270 15.08 4.58 -0.67
CA ARG A 270 16.17 4.49 -1.66
C ARG A 270 16.79 3.09 -1.85
N GLY A 271 16.46 2.11 -1.00
CA GLY A 271 16.96 0.73 -1.05
C GLY A 271 16.11 -0.29 -1.84
N GLY A 272 15.01 0.10 -2.48
CA GLY A 272 14.21 -0.84 -3.31
C GLY A 272 12.69 -0.74 -3.16
N ALA A 273 12.14 0.38 -2.68
CA ALA A 273 10.69 0.44 -2.50
C ALA A 273 9.92 0.42 -3.84
N PRO A 274 8.68 -0.10 -3.86
CA PRO A 274 7.87 -0.17 -5.06
C PRO A 274 7.63 1.22 -5.67
N VAL A 275 7.65 1.31 -7.01
CA VAL A 275 7.33 2.53 -7.79
C VAL A 275 6.01 3.17 -7.34
N ARG A 276 5.03 2.35 -6.94
CA ARG A 276 3.76 2.78 -6.33
C ARG A 276 3.96 3.73 -5.14
N THR A 277 4.88 3.40 -4.23
CA THR A 277 5.15 4.17 -3.01
C THR A 277 5.76 5.53 -3.36
N LEU A 278 6.69 5.56 -4.32
CA LEU A 278 7.29 6.81 -4.82
C LEU A 278 6.28 7.73 -5.51
N ARG A 279 5.40 7.18 -6.34
CA ARG A 279 4.32 7.95 -6.98
C ARG A 279 3.35 8.52 -5.95
N TYR A 280 2.97 7.73 -4.95
CA TYR A 280 2.13 8.21 -3.87
C TYR A 280 2.82 9.35 -3.08
N ALA A 281 4.11 9.22 -2.76
CA ALA A 281 4.88 10.28 -2.11
C ALA A 281 4.97 11.56 -2.95
N THR A 282 5.12 11.41 -4.27
CA THR A 282 5.17 12.54 -5.21
C THR A 282 3.83 13.25 -5.31
N MET A 283 2.73 12.51 -5.39
CA MET A 283 1.38 13.07 -5.35
C MET A 283 1.14 13.85 -4.06
N VAL A 284 1.48 13.28 -2.89
CA VAL A 284 1.33 13.95 -1.58
C VAL A 284 2.17 15.22 -1.50
N GLU A 285 3.41 15.19 -1.98
CA GLU A 285 4.27 16.39 -2.04
C GLU A 285 3.66 17.49 -2.91
N GLY A 286 3.08 17.13 -4.06
CA GLY A 286 2.42 18.06 -4.95
C GLY A 286 1.20 18.73 -4.29
N TYR A 287 0.35 17.96 -3.60
CA TYR A 287 -0.78 18.51 -2.85
C TYR A 287 -0.31 19.45 -1.73
N LEU A 288 0.74 19.07 -1.01
CA LEU A 288 1.32 19.90 0.04
C LEU A 288 1.91 21.20 -0.54
N ALA A 289 2.61 21.13 -1.67
CA ALA A 289 3.10 22.31 -2.37
C ALA A 289 1.95 23.25 -2.75
N TYR A 290 0.85 22.70 -3.28
CA TYR A 290 -0.34 23.48 -3.64
C TYR A 290 -0.97 24.20 -2.43
N VAL A 291 -1.30 23.48 -1.35
CA VAL A 291 -1.93 24.10 -0.16
C VAL A 291 -1.03 25.09 0.57
N HIS A 292 0.29 24.99 0.35
CA HIS A 292 1.29 25.92 0.88
C HIS A 292 1.69 27.03 -0.10
N GLY A 293 0.97 27.19 -1.22
CA GLY A 293 1.11 28.35 -2.11
C GLY A 293 2.22 28.24 -3.16
N ASP A 294 2.63 27.02 -3.55
CA ASP A 294 3.57 26.77 -4.65
C ASP A 294 2.92 25.93 -5.76
N PRO A 295 2.03 26.55 -6.58
CA PRO A 295 1.31 25.84 -7.62
C PRO A 295 2.20 25.38 -8.78
N ASP A 296 3.34 26.04 -9.06
CA ASP A 296 4.28 25.57 -10.09
C ASP A 296 4.96 24.25 -9.68
N LEU A 297 5.35 24.11 -8.41
CA LEU A 297 5.87 22.84 -7.90
C LEU A 297 4.79 21.75 -7.87
N ALA A 298 3.56 22.11 -7.47
CA ALA A 298 2.42 21.20 -7.51
C ALA A 298 2.17 20.66 -8.92
N LEU A 299 2.21 21.53 -9.94
CA LEU A 299 2.03 21.17 -11.35
C LEU A 299 3.11 20.18 -11.84
N ARG A 300 4.37 20.41 -11.49
CA ARG A 300 5.48 19.50 -11.83
C ARG A 300 5.28 18.12 -11.21
N HIS A 301 4.91 18.06 -9.93
CA HIS A 301 4.66 16.79 -9.25
C HIS A 301 3.44 16.04 -9.77
N ALA A 302 2.35 16.76 -10.08
CA ALA A 302 1.16 16.20 -10.71
C ALA A 302 1.51 15.50 -12.04
N SER A 303 2.34 16.13 -12.87
CA SER A 303 2.80 15.57 -14.15
C SER A 303 3.61 14.29 -13.99
N ILE A 304 4.46 14.19 -12.95
CA ILE A 304 5.25 12.98 -12.68
C ILE A 304 4.35 11.83 -12.19
N ALA A 305 3.35 12.15 -11.36
CA ALA A 305 2.47 11.14 -10.77
C ALA A 305 1.38 10.63 -11.73
N THR A 306 1.15 11.31 -12.87
CA THR A 306 0.25 10.89 -13.96
C THR A 306 0.95 10.12 -15.08
N LEU A 307 2.27 9.93 -15.03
CA LEU A 307 3.02 9.14 -16.02
C LEU A 307 2.47 7.71 -16.17
N ALA A 308 2.59 7.16 -17.39
CA ALA A 308 2.11 5.82 -17.74
C ALA A 308 2.49 4.74 -16.70
N GLY A 309 1.52 3.89 -16.36
CA GLY A 309 1.64 2.87 -15.31
C GLY A 309 1.33 3.33 -13.89
N ALA A 310 0.93 4.58 -13.72
CA ALA A 310 0.43 5.05 -12.44
C ALA A 310 -0.83 4.27 -12.08
N ILE A 311 -0.98 3.97 -10.79
CA ILE A 311 -2.19 3.33 -10.28
C ILE A 311 -3.36 4.27 -10.54
N PRO A 312 -4.46 3.80 -11.14
CA PRO A 312 -5.58 4.64 -11.54
C PRO A 312 -6.01 5.66 -10.47
N ALA A 313 -6.17 5.23 -9.21
CA ALA A 313 -6.54 6.12 -8.12
C ALA A 313 -5.51 7.23 -7.82
N ILE A 314 -4.20 6.95 -7.93
CA ILE A 314 -3.14 7.95 -7.75
C ILE A 314 -3.11 8.88 -8.97
N ALA A 315 -3.27 8.33 -10.17
CA ALA A 315 -3.28 9.10 -11.42
C ALA A 315 -4.45 10.09 -11.44
N LEU A 316 -5.67 9.65 -11.11
CA LEU A 316 -6.85 10.53 -11.05
C LEU A 316 -6.69 11.64 -10.01
N GLN A 317 -6.19 11.33 -8.80
CA GLN A 317 -5.90 12.35 -7.79
C GLN A 317 -4.81 13.33 -8.23
N SER A 318 -3.81 12.85 -8.96
CA SER A 318 -2.72 13.69 -9.48
C SER A 318 -3.22 14.57 -10.62
N GLU A 319 -4.14 14.09 -11.44
CA GLU A 319 -4.79 14.91 -12.46
C GLU A 319 -5.71 15.97 -11.83
N ALA A 320 -6.39 15.65 -10.73
CA ALA A 320 -7.14 16.64 -9.97
C ALA A 320 -6.21 17.70 -9.35
N LEU A 321 -4.99 17.34 -8.96
CA LEU A 321 -3.97 18.31 -8.54
C LEU A 321 -3.47 19.16 -9.72
N HIS A 322 -3.30 18.56 -10.90
CA HIS A 322 -2.94 19.28 -12.13
C HIS A 322 -3.97 20.37 -12.44
N ALA A 323 -5.26 20.01 -12.47
CA ALA A 323 -6.34 20.95 -12.72
C ALA A 323 -6.37 22.11 -11.71
N ARG A 324 -6.16 21.82 -10.42
CA ARG A 324 -6.05 22.84 -9.35
C ARG A 324 -4.88 23.79 -9.54
N ALA A 325 -3.69 23.24 -9.77
CA ALA A 325 -2.49 24.03 -9.98
C ALA A 325 -2.62 24.92 -11.24
N ALA A 326 -3.26 24.41 -12.30
CA ALA A 326 -3.55 25.18 -13.50
C ALA A 326 -4.49 26.36 -13.22
N LEU A 327 -5.59 26.16 -12.46
CA LEU A 327 -6.49 27.25 -12.03
C LEU A 327 -5.71 28.32 -11.26
N ALA A 328 -4.91 27.92 -10.26
CA ALA A 328 -4.13 28.84 -9.44
C ALA A 328 -3.10 29.66 -10.23
N LEU A 329 -2.63 29.14 -11.36
CA LEU A 329 -1.70 29.81 -12.27
C LEU A 329 -2.39 30.58 -13.40
N GLY A 330 -3.73 30.60 -13.44
CA GLY A 330 -4.50 31.18 -14.55
C GLY A 330 -4.25 30.48 -15.90
N ARG A 331 -3.88 29.20 -15.87
CA ARG A 331 -3.63 28.39 -17.06
C ARG A 331 -4.86 27.58 -17.41
N GLY A 332 -5.15 27.49 -18.71
CA GLY A 332 -6.18 26.57 -19.20
C GLY A 332 -5.80 25.12 -18.93
N TRP A 333 -6.81 24.31 -18.65
CA TRP A 333 -6.69 22.86 -18.51
C TRP A 333 -7.83 22.19 -19.25
N THR A 334 -7.53 21.05 -19.86
CA THR A 334 -8.54 20.20 -20.49
C THR A 334 -8.38 18.81 -19.91
N ARG A 335 -9.50 18.25 -19.46
CA ARG A 335 -9.54 16.91 -18.91
C ARG A 335 -8.97 15.88 -19.90
N PRO A 336 -7.89 15.16 -19.55
CA PRO A 336 -7.32 14.18 -20.46
C PRO A 336 -8.28 13.01 -20.73
N ASP A 337 -8.34 12.56 -21.99
CA ASP A 337 -9.25 11.51 -22.43
C ASP A 337 -9.08 10.19 -21.67
N TRP A 338 -7.83 9.85 -21.31
CA TRP A 338 -7.51 8.62 -20.56
C TRP A 338 -8.20 8.55 -19.20
N THR A 339 -8.60 9.68 -18.61
CA THR A 339 -9.29 9.70 -17.33
C THR A 339 -10.75 9.25 -17.44
N ARG A 340 -11.35 9.30 -18.64
CA ARG A 340 -12.75 8.98 -18.84
C ARG A 340 -12.92 7.46 -18.83
N GLY A 341 -13.88 6.97 -18.03
CA GLY A 341 -14.15 5.53 -17.90
C GLY A 341 -13.17 4.76 -17.00
N VAL A 342 -12.09 5.38 -16.52
CA VAL A 342 -11.18 4.77 -15.54
C VAL A 342 -11.77 4.89 -14.13
N LEU A 343 -12.15 3.75 -13.53
CA LEU A 343 -12.83 3.71 -12.22
C LEU A 343 -14.07 4.62 -12.20
N PRO A 344 -15.08 4.40 -13.08
CA PRO A 344 -16.17 5.36 -13.29
C PRO A 344 -17.04 5.59 -12.04
N GLY A 345 -17.03 4.65 -11.09
CA GLY A 345 -17.80 4.76 -9.86
C GLY A 345 -17.14 5.59 -8.77
N VAL A 346 -15.83 5.88 -8.84
CA VAL A 346 -15.09 6.54 -7.75
C VAL A 346 -15.31 8.04 -7.73
N TRP A 347 -15.37 8.62 -6.54
CA TRP A 347 -15.60 10.04 -6.31
C TRP A 347 -14.55 10.98 -6.94
N PHE A 348 -13.35 10.48 -7.26
CA PHE A 348 -12.33 11.26 -8.00
C PHE A 348 -12.81 11.65 -9.41
N GLN A 349 -13.74 10.90 -10.01
CA GLN A 349 -14.34 11.26 -11.29
C GLN A 349 -15.14 12.56 -11.18
N ALA A 350 -16.04 12.62 -10.20
CA ALA A 350 -16.78 13.83 -9.89
C ALA A 350 -15.88 14.98 -9.38
N GLU A 351 -14.75 14.68 -8.73
CA GLU A 351 -13.74 15.70 -8.40
C GLU A 351 -13.15 16.35 -9.67
N LEU A 352 -12.81 15.55 -10.68
CA LEU A 352 -12.33 16.05 -11.97
C LEU A 352 -13.39 16.86 -12.72
N ASP A 353 -14.66 16.43 -12.68
CA ASP A 353 -15.76 17.17 -13.31
C ASP A 353 -16.01 18.50 -12.60
N ALA A 354 -15.92 18.53 -11.27
CA ALA A 354 -16.03 19.78 -10.49
C ALA A 354 -14.92 20.78 -10.86
N LEU A 355 -13.68 20.31 -11.00
CA LEU A 355 -12.55 21.15 -11.42
C LEU A 355 -12.69 21.58 -12.89
N GLY A 356 -13.20 20.70 -13.75
CA GLY A 356 -13.54 21.03 -15.13
C GLY A 356 -14.59 22.13 -15.23
N ALA A 357 -15.59 22.13 -14.33
CA ALA A 357 -16.61 23.17 -14.28
C ALA A 357 -16.01 24.54 -13.95
N PHE A 358 -15.04 24.61 -13.03
CA PHE A 358 -14.30 25.85 -12.74
C PHE A 358 -13.44 26.31 -13.92
N HIS A 359 -12.78 25.39 -14.63
CA HIS A 359 -12.03 25.74 -15.85
C HIS A 359 -12.93 26.26 -16.96
N ALA A 360 -14.10 25.65 -17.16
CA ALA A 360 -15.10 26.14 -18.12
C ALA A 360 -15.60 27.54 -17.77
N LEU A 361 -15.88 27.79 -16.48
CA LEU A 361 -16.25 29.11 -15.98
C LEU A 361 -15.14 30.14 -16.23
N ALA A 362 -13.88 29.81 -15.92
CA ALA A 362 -12.73 30.68 -16.16
C ALA A 362 -12.51 30.99 -17.65
N ALA A 363 -12.92 30.09 -18.54
CA ALA A 363 -12.90 30.28 -19.99
C ALA A 363 -14.13 31.04 -20.53
N GLY A 364 -15.11 31.39 -19.68
CA GLY A 364 -16.35 32.05 -20.10
C GLY A 364 -17.37 31.10 -20.77
N ASP A 365 -17.22 29.79 -20.60
CA ASP A 365 -18.17 28.78 -21.08
C ASP A 365 -19.15 28.37 -19.98
N ASP A 366 -20.13 29.25 -19.76
CA ASP A 366 -21.23 29.04 -18.83
C ASP A 366 -22.01 27.74 -19.07
N THR A 367 -22.13 27.31 -20.32
CA THR A 367 -22.92 26.13 -20.69
C THR A 367 -22.20 24.86 -20.25
N ALA A 368 -20.90 24.76 -20.56
CA ALA A 368 -20.08 23.66 -20.09
C ALA A 368 -19.94 23.64 -18.56
N ALA A 369 -19.81 24.81 -17.92
CA ALA A 369 -19.73 24.93 -16.46
C ALA A 369 -20.99 24.35 -15.78
N ARG A 370 -22.19 24.73 -16.21
CA ARG A 370 -23.47 24.19 -15.69
C ARG A 370 -23.60 22.69 -15.94
N ALA A 371 -23.25 22.23 -17.15
CA ALA A 371 -23.34 20.83 -17.50
C ALA A 371 -22.46 19.95 -16.61
N LEU A 372 -21.20 20.35 -16.38
CA LEU A 372 -20.27 19.64 -15.50
C LEU A 372 -20.71 19.72 -14.03
N ALA A 373 -21.16 20.87 -13.53
CA ALA A 373 -21.68 20.99 -12.18
C ALA A 373 -22.92 20.10 -11.94
N ALA A 374 -23.80 19.96 -12.93
CA ALA A 374 -24.92 19.03 -12.88
C ALA A 374 -24.46 17.55 -12.86
N GLN A 375 -23.43 17.19 -13.64
CA GLN A 375 -22.84 15.85 -13.61
C GLN A 375 -22.26 15.50 -12.24
N VAL A 376 -21.58 16.44 -11.57
CA VAL A 376 -21.08 16.26 -10.21
C VAL A 376 -22.20 15.90 -9.24
N ARG A 377 -23.34 16.62 -9.31
CA ARG A 377 -24.51 16.35 -8.45
C ARG A 377 -25.18 15.01 -8.75
N ALA A 378 -25.19 14.60 -10.03
CA ALA A 378 -25.76 13.32 -10.46
C ALA A 378 -24.85 12.12 -10.16
N HIS A 379 -23.58 12.35 -9.84
CA HIS A 379 -22.63 11.27 -9.59
C HIS A 379 -23.02 10.44 -8.35
N PRO A 380 -22.90 9.09 -8.38
CA PRO A 380 -23.28 8.22 -7.25
C PRO A 380 -22.58 8.54 -5.91
N ALA A 381 -21.41 9.17 -5.98
CA ALA A 381 -20.64 9.58 -4.80
C ALA A 381 -21.18 10.85 -4.11
N ALA A 382 -21.98 11.66 -4.81
CA ALA A 382 -22.37 12.99 -4.37
C ALA A 382 -23.05 13.01 -2.98
N PRO A 383 -23.97 12.08 -2.63
CA PRO A 383 -24.59 12.02 -1.30
C PRO A 383 -23.58 11.73 -0.17
N TYR A 384 -22.40 11.23 -0.52
CA TYR A 384 -21.38 10.82 0.40
C TYR A 384 -20.12 11.68 0.32
N ALA A 385 -20.12 12.74 -0.48
CA ALA A 385 -18.98 13.61 -0.75
C ALA A 385 -19.35 15.09 -0.68
N PRO A 386 -19.52 15.66 0.54
CA PRO A 386 -19.99 17.04 0.72
C PRO A 386 -19.13 18.09 0.02
N SER A 387 -17.81 17.87 -0.07
CA SER A 387 -16.88 18.78 -0.76
C SER A 387 -17.19 18.88 -2.25
N LEU A 388 -17.63 17.80 -2.91
CA LEU A 388 -18.00 17.82 -4.32
C LEU A 388 -19.26 18.64 -4.57
N ILE A 389 -20.25 18.52 -3.67
CA ILE A 389 -21.45 19.36 -3.71
C ILE A 389 -21.08 20.82 -3.50
N ALA A 390 -20.20 21.12 -2.54
CA ALA A 390 -19.73 22.49 -2.32
C ALA A 390 -19.05 23.09 -3.56
N TYR A 391 -18.26 22.32 -4.31
CA TYR A 391 -17.69 22.80 -5.57
C TYR A 391 -18.77 23.07 -6.64
N ALA A 392 -19.73 22.15 -6.81
CA ALA A 392 -20.81 22.34 -7.77
C ALA A 392 -21.68 23.57 -7.42
N ASP A 393 -21.94 23.80 -6.13
CA ASP A 393 -22.70 24.95 -5.64
C ASP A 393 -21.91 26.26 -5.78
N ALA A 394 -20.59 26.21 -5.61
CA ALA A 394 -19.70 27.34 -5.84
C ALA A 394 -19.69 27.78 -7.32
N VAL A 395 -19.75 26.83 -8.27
CA VAL A 395 -19.91 27.14 -9.70
C VAL A 395 -21.24 27.84 -9.97
N GLU A 396 -22.36 27.31 -9.45
CA GLU A 396 -23.68 27.94 -9.62
C GLU A 396 -23.76 29.32 -8.95
N ALA A 397 -23.11 29.49 -7.80
CA ALA A 397 -23.01 30.79 -7.14
C ALA A 397 -22.28 31.80 -8.03
N ALA A 398 -21.15 31.42 -8.62
CA ALA A 398 -20.37 32.27 -9.52
C ALA A 398 -21.17 32.68 -10.76
N LEU A 399 -21.85 31.72 -11.40
CA LEU A 399 -22.72 31.97 -12.56
C LEU A 399 -23.89 32.92 -12.24
N ALA A 400 -24.33 32.93 -10.98
CA ALA A 400 -25.35 33.85 -10.49
C ALA A 400 -24.78 35.20 -10.00
N GLY A 401 -23.49 35.48 -10.19
CA GLY A 401 -22.82 36.71 -9.73
C GLY A 401 -22.61 36.79 -8.22
N ARG A 402 -22.64 35.65 -7.51
CA ARG A 402 -22.40 35.55 -6.06
C ARG A 402 -20.99 35.03 -5.79
N SER A 403 -20.44 35.37 -4.63
CA SER A 403 -19.11 34.90 -4.22
C SER A 403 -19.08 33.38 -3.99
N PRO A 404 -18.19 32.63 -4.68
CA PRO A 404 -18.01 31.19 -4.46
C PRO A 404 -17.56 30.85 -3.04
N ALA A 405 -16.77 31.74 -2.42
CA ALA A 405 -16.26 31.58 -1.06
C ALA A 405 -17.35 31.67 0.04
N ALA A 406 -18.56 32.12 -0.30
CA ALA A 406 -19.69 32.17 0.64
C ALA A 406 -20.41 30.82 0.79
N VAL A 407 -20.08 29.82 -0.04
CA VAL A 407 -20.59 28.45 0.12
C VAL A 407 -19.89 27.83 1.32
N ALA A 408 -20.67 27.25 2.24
CA ALA A 408 -20.16 26.67 3.48
C ALA A 408 -18.97 25.74 3.18
N ALA A 409 -17.78 26.17 3.61
CA ALA A 409 -16.58 25.38 3.45
C ALA A 409 -16.52 24.34 4.58
N PRO A 410 -16.34 23.05 4.27
CA PRO A 410 -15.98 22.08 5.30
C PRO A 410 -14.64 22.48 5.96
N ASP A 411 -14.35 21.93 7.15
CA ASP A 411 -13.06 22.06 7.86
C ASP A 411 -11.90 21.32 7.13
N ASP A 412 -11.84 21.43 5.80
CA ASP A 412 -10.82 20.85 4.93
C ASP A 412 -10.01 21.97 4.26
N LEU A 413 -8.74 22.07 4.63
CA LEU A 413 -7.81 23.07 4.11
C LEU A 413 -7.75 23.08 2.57
N LEU A 414 -7.81 21.91 1.92
CA LEU A 414 -7.75 21.81 0.47
C LEU A 414 -8.95 22.51 -0.19
N VAL A 415 -10.15 22.26 0.33
CA VAL A 415 -11.38 22.89 -0.18
C VAL A 415 -11.35 24.39 0.02
N VAL A 416 -10.87 24.86 1.18
CA VAL A 416 -10.72 26.29 1.47
C VAL A 416 -9.76 26.97 0.48
N VAL A 417 -8.62 26.34 0.19
CA VAL A 417 -7.65 26.86 -0.78
C VAL A 417 -8.24 26.91 -2.19
N ASP A 418 -8.97 25.87 -2.60
CA ASP A 418 -9.63 25.83 -3.91
C ASP A 418 -10.66 26.95 -4.08
N LEU A 419 -11.57 27.10 -3.11
CA LEU A 419 -12.62 28.14 -3.20
C LEU A 419 -12.05 29.56 -3.21
N ARG A 420 -10.94 29.80 -2.49
CA ARG A 420 -10.21 31.08 -2.55
C ARG A 420 -9.55 31.31 -3.89
N THR A 421 -9.04 30.26 -4.52
CA THR A 421 -8.37 30.33 -5.81
C THR A 421 -9.36 30.72 -6.91
N VAL A 422 -10.54 30.11 -6.92
CA VAL A 422 -11.60 30.40 -7.90
C VAL A 422 -12.23 31.79 -7.70
N SER A 423 -12.17 32.35 -6.50
CA SER A 423 -12.77 33.66 -6.20
C SER A 423 -11.87 34.86 -6.58
N ARG A 424 -10.67 34.61 -7.10
CA ARG A 424 -9.72 35.64 -7.58
C ARG A 424 -9.83 35.76 -9.09
#